data_AF-H6WR81-F1
#
_entry.id   AF-H6WR81-F1
#
_cell.length_a   1.000
_cell.length_b   1.000
_cell.length_c   1.000
_cell.angle_alpha   90.00
_cell.angle_beta   90.00
_cell.angle_gamma   90.00
#
_symmetry.space_group_name_H-M   'P 1'
#
loop_
_entity.id
_entity.type
_entity.pdbx_description
1 polymer ?
#
loop_
_entity_poly.entity_id
_entity_poly.type
_entity_poly.pdbx_seq_one_letter_code
_entity_poly.pdbx_strand_id
1 'polypeptide(L)'
;AVQLGPRYGSILFIVSEVMFLFAFFWASSHSSLAPTVEIGGIWPPKGIGVLDPREIPFLNTPILPSSGAAVTWAHHAILAGKEKRAVYALVATVSLALVSTGFQGMEYYQAPSTISDSIYGSTFFLATGFHGFHVIIGTLFLIICGIRQYLGHLTKEHHVGFEAAAWYWHFVDVVRLFPFVSIYWWGGI
;
A
#
# COMPACT_ATOMS: atom_id res chain seq x y z
N ALA A 1 -25.29 17.62 -7.60
CA ALA A 1 -24.62 18.84 -7.08
C ALA A 1 -23.65 18.53 -5.93
N VAL A 2 -24.08 17.87 -4.84
CA VAL A 2 -23.23 17.65 -3.65
C VAL A 2 -22.12 16.61 -3.85
N GLN A 3 -22.28 15.62 -4.74
CA GLN A 3 -21.28 14.55 -4.98
C GLN A 3 -19.89 15.03 -5.42
N LEU A 4 -19.80 16.20 -6.06
CA LEU A 4 -18.54 16.72 -6.58
C LEU A 4 -17.60 17.16 -5.45
N GLY A 5 -18.14 17.70 -4.35
CA GLY A 5 -17.36 18.14 -3.19
C GLY A 5 -16.56 17.00 -2.52
N PRO A 6 -17.20 15.87 -2.13
CA PRO A 6 -16.51 14.71 -1.59
C PRO A 6 -15.43 14.15 -2.52
N ARG A 7 -15.64 14.17 -3.84
CA ARG A 7 -14.63 13.73 -4.80
C ARG A 7 -13.36 14.59 -4.74
N TYR A 8 -13.50 15.92 -4.76
CA TYR A 8 -12.37 16.83 -4.58
C TYR A 8 -11.71 16.65 -3.21
N GLY A 9 -12.51 16.48 -2.16
CA GLY A 9 -11.99 16.21 -0.81
C GLY A 9 -11.13 14.94 -0.75
N SER A 10 -11.60 13.84 -1.35
CA SER A 10 -10.83 12.59 -1.42
C SER A 10 -9.53 12.74 -2.22
N ILE A 11 -9.55 13.48 -3.34
CA ILE A 11 -8.34 13.72 -4.13
C ILE A 11 -7.33 14.55 -3.33
N LEU A 12 -7.77 15.65 -2.69
CA LEU A 12 -6.89 16.49 -1.88
C LEU A 12 -6.30 15.73 -0.68
N PHE A 13 -7.09 14.85 -0.05
CA PHE A 13 -6.60 13.95 0.98
C PHE A 13 -5.52 12.99 0.44
N ILE A 14 -5.75 12.35 -0.70
CA ILE A 14 -4.73 11.47 -1.30
C ILE A 14 -3.45 12.27 -1.61
N VAL A 15 -3.56 13.49 -2.12
CA VAL A 15 -2.39 14.35 -2.39
C VAL A 15 -1.61 14.65 -1.11
N SER A 16 -2.27 14.90 0.02
CA SER A 16 -1.56 15.09 1.30
C SER A 16 -0.85 13.83 1.75
N GLU A 17 -1.47 12.66 1.60
CA GLU A 17 -0.84 11.38 1.96
C GLU A 17 0.36 11.04 1.07
N VAL A 18 0.32 11.39 -0.22
CA VAL A 18 1.48 11.26 -1.12
C VAL A 18 2.65 12.11 -0.62
N MET A 19 2.40 13.35 -0.18
CA MET A 19 3.46 14.22 0.37
C MET A 19 3.98 13.73 1.71
N PHE A 20 3.11 13.18 2.56
CA PHE A 20 3.51 12.54 3.80
C PHE A 20 4.46 11.35 3.55
N LEU A 21 4.12 10.47 2.62
CA LEU A 21 4.95 9.29 2.30
C LEU A 21 6.23 9.66 1.54
N PHE A 22 6.19 10.73 0.74
CA PHE A 22 7.37 11.28 0.10
C PHE A 22 8.46 11.71 1.10
N ALA A 23 8.08 12.22 2.28
CA ALA A 23 9.04 12.59 3.32
C ALA A 23 9.90 11.40 3.80
N PHE A 24 9.30 10.20 3.93
CA PHE A 24 10.07 9.00 4.28
C PHE A 24 10.99 8.54 3.16
N PHE A 25 10.53 8.65 1.90
CA PHE A 25 11.37 8.36 0.74
C PHE A 25 12.57 9.31 0.66
N TRP A 26 12.35 10.59 0.92
CA TRP A 26 13.41 11.59 1.04
C TRP A 26 14.41 11.22 2.13
N ALA A 27 13.92 10.91 3.34
CA ALA A 27 14.77 10.52 4.46
C ALA A 27 15.66 9.30 4.12
N SER A 28 15.06 8.25 3.53
CA SER A 28 15.80 7.08 3.08
C SER A 28 16.85 7.42 2.02
N SER A 29 16.49 8.23 1.03
CA SER A 29 17.41 8.61 -0.06
C SER A 29 18.57 9.46 0.45
N HIS A 30 18.29 10.42 1.34
CA HIS A 30 19.32 11.26 1.94
C HIS A 30 20.34 10.44 2.74
N SER A 31 19.87 9.48 3.54
CA SER A 31 20.74 8.63 4.37
C SER A 31 21.54 7.60 3.57
N SER A 32 21.01 7.12 2.44
CA SER A 32 21.63 6.05 1.65
C SER A 32 22.57 6.55 0.55
N LEU A 33 22.29 7.71 -0.06
CA LEU A 33 23.12 8.26 -1.14
C LEU A 33 24.46 8.83 -0.65
N ALA A 34 24.51 9.32 0.59
CA ALA A 34 25.75 9.80 1.22
C ALA A 34 25.86 9.25 2.65
N PRO A 35 26.20 7.96 2.82
CA PRO A 35 26.30 7.31 4.11
C PRO A 35 27.33 8.02 5.01
N THR A 36 26.98 8.25 6.26
CA THR A 36 27.87 8.96 7.18
C THR A 36 29.05 8.10 7.63
N VAL A 37 30.07 8.72 8.19
CA VAL A 37 31.28 8.02 8.65
C VAL A 37 31.00 7.06 9.80
N GLU A 38 29.99 7.34 10.62
CA GLU A 38 29.57 6.52 11.77
C GLU A 38 29.00 5.16 11.34
N ILE A 39 28.41 5.07 10.14
CA ILE A 39 27.92 3.81 9.56
C ILE A 39 28.96 3.15 8.63
N GLY A 40 30.18 3.69 8.59
CA GLY A 40 31.29 3.16 7.80
C GLY A 40 31.37 3.65 6.36
N GLY A 41 30.61 4.70 6.01
CA GLY A 41 30.64 5.31 4.67
C GLY A 41 30.13 4.42 3.53
N ILE A 42 29.38 3.35 3.87
CA ILE A 42 28.79 2.42 2.90
C ILE A 42 27.30 2.19 3.21
N TRP A 43 26.56 1.77 2.20
CA TRP A 43 25.16 1.36 2.32
C TRP A 43 25.00 -0.05 1.73
N PRO A 44 24.24 -0.95 2.38
CA PRO A 44 23.71 -0.86 3.75
C PRO A 44 24.84 -0.78 4.82
N PRO A 45 24.55 -0.26 6.04
CA PRO A 45 25.54 -0.23 7.12
C PRO A 45 26.09 -1.63 7.46
N LYS A 46 27.37 -1.73 7.80
CA LYS A 46 28.01 -3.01 8.15
C LYS A 46 27.30 -3.67 9.33
N GLY A 47 27.02 -4.96 9.21
CA GLY A 47 26.39 -5.77 10.26
C GLY A 47 24.86 -5.74 10.26
N ILE A 48 24.23 -4.94 9.38
CA ILE A 48 22.79 -4.99 9.17
C ILE A 48 22.45 -6.12 8.19
N GLY A 49 21.61 -7.04 8.63
CA GLY A 49 21.00 -8.03 7.73
C GLY A 49 19.95 -7.34 6.84
N VAL A 50 20.08 -7.51 5.54
CA VAL A 50 19.11 -7.01 4.55
C VAL A 50 18.25 -8.18 4.08
N LEU A 51 16.95 -7.94 3.95
CA LEU A 51 16.02 -8.92 3.38
C LEU A 51 16.31 -9.14 1.90
N ASP A 52 16.30 -10.39 1.43
CA ASP A 52 16.45 -10.65 0.00
C ASP A 52 15.19 -10.14 -0.73
N PRO A 53 15.31 -9.18 -1.66
CA PRO A 53 14.18 -8.63 -2.39
C PRO A 53 13.44 -9.68 -3.24
N ARG A 54 14.04 -10.86 -3.51
CA ARG A 54 13.50 -11.93 -4.36
C ARG A 54 12.61 -12.92 -3.61
N GLU A 55 12.57 -12.86 -2.28
CA GLU A 55 11.77 -13.77 -1.46
C GLU A 55 10.37 -13.19 -1.21
N ILE A 56 10.00 -12.95 0.05
CA ILE A 56 8.71 -12.40 0.47
C ILE A 56 8.40 -11.05 -0.20
N PRO A 57 9.35 -10.11 -0.33
CA PRO A 57 9.07 -8.82 -0.98
C PRO A 57 8.60 -8.98 -2.43
N PHE A 58 9.27 -9.85 -3.20
CA PHE A 58 8.91 -10.15 -4.58
C PHE A 58 7.56 -10.84 -4.69
N LEU A 59 7.24 -11.77 -3.79
CA LEU A 59 5.94 -12.44 -3.77
C LEU A 59 4.80 -11.46 -3.47
N ASN A 60 5.04 -10.48 -2.60
CA ASN A 60 4.03 -9.51 -2.22
C ASN A 60 3.76 -8.47 -3.34
N THR A 61 4.75 -8.20 -4.20
CA THR A 61 4.67 -7.23 -5.30
C THR A 61 3.57 -7.51 -6.33
N PRO A 62 3.29 -8.73 -6.82
CA PRO A 62 2.18 -9.00 -7.73
C PRO A 62 0.81 -9.08 -7.03
N ILE A 63 0.75 -9.34 -5.72
CA ILE A 63 -0.52 -9.54 -5.00
C ILE A 63 -1.31 -8.23 -4.93
N LEU A 64 -0.66 -7.10 -4.60
CA LEU A 64 -1.31 -5.79 -4.52
C LEU A 64 -1.87 -5.33 -5.89
N PRO A 65 -1.08 -5.28 -6.97
CA PRO A 65 -1.59 -4.96 -8.31
C PRO A 65 -2.70 -5.90 -8.79
N SER A 66 -2.64 -7.19 -8.43
CA SER A 66 -3.73 -8.14 -8.71
C SER A 66 -5.02 -7.75 -7.97
N SER A 67 -4.90 -7.27 -6.73
CA SER A 67 -6.03 -6.73 -5.98
C SER A 67 -6.56 -5.43 -6.60
N GLY A 68 -5.71 -4.55 -7.13
CA GLY A 68 -6.10 -3.37 -7.90
C GLY A 68 -6.88 -3.71 -9.18
N ALA A 69 -6.48 -4.79 -9.88
CA ALA A 69 -7.26 -5.32 -11.00
C ALA A 69 -8.64 -5.83 -10.56
N ALA A 70 -8.73 -6.48 -9.39
CA ALA A 70 -10.00 -6.92 -8.81
C ALA A 70 -10.90 -5.74 -8.39
N VAL A 71 -10.36 -4.64 -7.86
CA VAL A 71 -11.11 -3.39 -7.61
C VAL A 71 -11.66 -2.82 -8.91
N THR A 72 -10.84 -2.80 -9.97
CA THR A 72 -11.27 -2.33 -11.29
C THR A 72 -12.41 -3.20 -11.84
N TRP A 73 -12.32 -4.52 -11.65
CA TRP A 73 -13.42 -5.44 -11.97
C TRP A 73 -14.69 -5.14 -11.17
N ALA A 74 -14.57 -4.86 -9.87
CA ALA A 74 -15.71 -4.46 -9.03
C ALA A 74 -16.36 -3.17 -9.56
N HIS A 75 -15.55 -2.18 -9.94
CA HIS A 75 -16.03 -0.92 -10.49
C HIS A 75 -16.85 -1.14 -11.77
N HIS A 76 -16.31 -1.89 -12.73
CA HIS A 76 -17.04 -2.22 -13.95
C HIS A 76 -18.31 -3.04 -13.69
N ALA A 77 -18.32 -3.91 -12.68
CA ALA A 77 -19.51 -4.66 -12.29
C ALA A 77 -20.61 -3.74 -11.73
N ILE A 78 -20.25 -2.73 -10.92
CA ILE A 78 -21.19 -1.72 -10.40
C ILE A 78 -21.78 -0.90 -11.56
N LEU A 79 -20.93 -0.39 -12.46
CA LEU A 79 -21.35 0.40 -13.62
C LEU A 79 -22.25 -0.41 -14.58
N ALA A 80 -21.97 -1.71 -14.75
CA ALA A 80 -22.82 -2.61 -15.54
C ALA A 80 -24.14 -2.99 -14.82
N GLY A 81 -24.28 -2.70 -13.52
CA GLY A 81 -25.40 -3.15 -12.70
C GLY A 81 -25.39 -4.63 -12.37
N LYS A 82 -24.23 -5.27 -12.40
CA LYS A 82 -24.05 -6.68 -12.04
C LYS A 82 -23.66 -6.79 -10.57
N GLU A 83 -24.62 -6.49 -9.69
CA GLU A 83 -24.42 -6.35 -8.23
C GLU A 83 -23.74 -7.57 -7.59
N LYS A 84 -24.16 -8.79 -7.94
CA LYS A 84 -23.52 -10.03 -7.43
C LYS A 84 -22.04 -10.13 -7.81
N ARG A 85 -21.69 -9.74 -9.05
CA ARG A 85 -20.29 -9.74 -9.50
C ARG A 85 -19.47 -8.67 -8.79
N ALA A 86 -20.06 -7.52 -8.47
CA ALA A 86 -19.40 -6.48 -7.70
C ALA A 86 -19.04 -6.98 -6.29
N VAL A 87 -19.95 -7.70 -5.61
CA VAL A 87 -19.65 -8.33 -4.31
C VAL A 87 -18.52 -9.34 -4.44
N TYR A 88 -18.56 -10.25 -5.43
CA TYR A 88 -17.49 -11.24 -5.61
C TYR A 88 -16.13 -10.61 -5.88
N ALA A 89 -16.08 -9.56 -6.71
CA ALA A 89 -14.86 -8.82 -6.99
C ALA A 89 -14.30 -8.11 -5.75
N LEU A 90 -15.16 -7.51 -4.92
CA LEU A 90 -14.78 -6.89 -3.65
C LEU A 90 -14.26 -7.92 -2.64
N VAL A 91 -14.89 -9.08 -2.52
CA VAL A 91 -14.41 -10.17 -1.65
C VAL A 91 -13.05 -10.70 -2.12
N ALA A 92 -12.85 -10.86 -3.43
CA ALA A 92 -11.56 -11.26 -3.99
C ALA A 92 -10.47 -10.21 -3.67
N THR A 93 -10.79 -8.92 -3.81
CA THR A 93 -9.88 -7.82 -3.47
C THR A 93 -9.47 -7.88 -2.00
N VAL A 94 -10.45 -7.93 -1.09
CA VAL A 94 -10.19 -7.98 0.37
C VAL A 94 -9.38 -9.22 0.74
N SER A 95 -9.64 -10.36 0.09
CA SER A 95 -8.87 -11.58 0.34
C SER A 95 -7.40 -11.41 -0.03
N LEU A 96 -7.12 -10.84 -1.21
CA LEU A 96 -5.74 -10.55 -1.65
C LEU A 96 -5.04 -9.53 -0.73
N ALA A 97 -5.78 -8.51 -0.28
CA ALA A 97 -5.28 -7.51 0.68
C ALA A 97 -4.87 -8.13 2.03
N LEU A 98 -5.68 -9.05 2.56
CA LEU A 98 -5.39 -9.76 3.80
C LEU A 98 -4.18 -10.69 3.65
N VAL A 99 -4.07 -11.38 2.51
CA VAL A 99 -2.90 -12.21 2.19
C VAL A 99 -1.63 -11.36 2.14
N SER A 100 -1.66 -10.21 1.47
CA SER A 100 -0.53 -9.28 1.43
C SER A 100 -0.12 -8.77 2.82
N THR A 101 -1.11 -8.40 3.65
CA THR A 101 -0.86 -7.96 5.03
C THR A 101 -0.25 -9.09 5.86
N GLY A 102 -0.71 -10.32 5.66
CA GLY A 102 -0.16 -11.51 6.32
C GLY A 102 1.31 -11.77 5.95
N PHE A 103 1.66 -11.67 4.66
CA PHE A 103 3.05 -11.76 4.21
C PHE A 103 3.92 -10.64 4.78
N GLN A 104 3.41 -9.41 4.84
CA GLN A 104 4.13 -8.29 5.46
C GLN A 104 4.38 -8.53 6.96
N GLY A 105 3.42 -9.11 7.68
CA GLY A 105 3.58 -9.50 9.07
C GLY A 105 4.62 -10.61 9.26
N MET A 106 4.65 -11.60 8.35
CA MET A 106 5.66 -12.65 8.34
C MET A 106 7.07 -12.09 8.10
N GLU A 107 7.20 -11.15 7.16
CA GLU A 107 8.45 -10.46 6.87
C GLU A 107 8.97 -9.71 8.09
N TYR A 108 8.11 -8.98 8.82
CA TYR A 108 8.51 -8.28 10.04
C TYR A 108 8.92 -9.23 11.16
N TYR A 109 8.29 -10.40 11.27
CA TYR A 109 8.66 -11.39 12.27
C TYR A 109 10.00 -12.07 11.97
N GLN A 110 10.32 -12.25 10.68
CA GLN A 110 11.54 -12.90 10.21
C GLN A 110 12.69 -11.92 9.92
N ALA A 111 12.44 -10.61 10.04
CA ALA A 111 13.42 -9.60 9.70
C ALA A 111 14.69 -9.74 10.56
N PRO A 112 15.89 -9.78 9.94
CA PRO A 112 17.16 -9.90 10.67
C PRO A 112 17.57 -8.59 11.35
N SER A 113 16.94 -7.48 10.98
CA SER A 113 17.15 -6.16 11.57
C SER A 113 15.89 -5.65 12.27
N THR A 114 16.04 -4.79 13.27
CA THR A 114 14.98 -4.11 13.99
C THR A 114 14.96 -2.61 13.71
N ILE A 115 13.89 -1.91 14.14
CA ILE A 115 13.78 -0.45 13.98
C ILE A 115 14.90 0.32 14.71
N SER A 116 15.48 -0.26 15.76
CA SER A 116 16.51 0.38 16.60
C SER A 116 17.96 0.15 16.13
N ASP A 117 18.20 -0.67 15.11
CA ASP A 117 19.57 -1.12 14.78
C ASP A 117 20.41 -0.03 14.11
N SER A 118 19.83 0.71 13.16
CA SER A 118 20.50 1.80 12.46
C SER A 118 19.51 2.67 11.69
N ILE A 119 20.03 3.70 11.01
CA ILE A 119 19.22 4.52 10.10
C ILE A 119 18.56 3.69 9.00
N TYR A 120 19.17 2.57 8.56
CA TYR A 120 18.54 1.62 7.63
C TYR A 120 17.27 1.02 8.23
N GLY A 121 17.36 0.46 9.44
CA GLY A 121 16.21 -0.13 10.12
C GLY A 121 15.12 0.91 10.37
N SER A 122 15.50 2.10 10.82
CA SER A 122 14.58 3.19 11.08
C SER A 122 13.79 3.62 9.84
N THR A 123 14.47 3.89 8.71
CA THR A 123 13.81 4.31 7.48
C THR A 123 13.02 3.18 6.82
N PHE A 124 13.54 1.94 6.87
CA PHE A 124 12.86 0.75 6.38
C PHE A 124 11.53 0.53 7.10
N PHE A 125 11.53 0.38 8.43
CA PHE A 125 10.33 0.05 9.20
C PHE A 125 9.32 1.20 9.26
N LEU A 126 9.75 2.45 9.23
CA LEU A 126 8.83 3.58 9.14
C LEU A 126 8.15 3.65 7.78
N ALA A 127 8.90 3.58 6.68
CA ALA A 127 8.33 3.67 5.34
C ALA A 127 7.39 2.50 5.04
N THR A 128 7.82 1.27 5.35
CA THR A 128 7.02 0.05 5.13
C THR A 128 5.87 -0.06 6.14
N GLY A 129 6.08 0.36 7.38
CA GLY A 129 5.07 0.35 8.44
C GLY A 129 3.92 1.31 8.17
N PHE A 130 4.21 2.55 7.81
CA PHE A 130 3.17 3.50 7.41
C PHE A 130 2.44 3.02 6.16
N HIS A 131 3.14 2.49 5.16
CA HIS A 131 2.48 1.90 4.01
C HIS A 131 1.54 0.75 4.43
N GLY A 132 1.97 -0.18 5.27
CA GLY A 132 1.15 -1.27 5.80
C GLY A 132 -0.07 -0.76 6.58
N PHE A 133 0.07 0.32 7.34
CA PHE A 133 -1.06 0.98 7.99
C PHE A 133 -2.10 1.50 6.98
N HIS A 134 -1.66 2.11 5.88
CA HIS A 134 -2.57 2.55 4.81
C HIS A 134 -3.24 1.35 4.10
N VAL A 135 -2.53 0.23 3.91
CA VAL A 135 -3.13 -1.02 3.40
C VAL A 135 -4.28 -1.49 4.31
N ILE A 136 -4.09 -1.46 5.63
CA ILE A 136 -5.14 -1.84 6.60
C ILE A 136 -6.35 -0.90 6.51
N ILE A 137 -6.14 0.42 6.49
CA ILE A 137 -7.23 1.40 6.33
C ILE A 137 -7.97 1.16 5.02
N GLY A 138 -7.26 0.99 3.91
CA GLY A 138 -7.84 0.74 2.60
C GLY A 138 -8.66 -0.56 2.58
N THR A 139 -8.17 -1.60 3.26
CA THR A 139 -8.85 -2.89 3.36
C THR A 139 -10.16 -2.75 4.13
N LEU A 140 -10.15 -2.05 5.26
CA LEU A 140 -11.36 -1.73 6.01
C LEU A 140 -12.35 -0.91 5.18
N PHE A 141 -11.85 0.07 4.42
CA PHE A 141 -12.69 0.89 3.56
C PHE A 141 -13.38 0.05 2.46
N LEU A 142 -12.65 -0.89 1.85
CA LEU A 142 -13.18 -1.83 0.88
C LEU A 142 -14.17 -2.83 1.50
N ILE A 143 -13.92 -3.31 2.73
CA ILE A 143 -14.87 -4.16 3.47
C ILE A 143 -16.20 -3.42 3.66
N ILE A 144 -16.17 -2.16 4.11
CA ILE A 144 -17.38 -1.35 4.26
C ILE A 144 -18.08 -1.15 2.92
N CYS A 145 -17.35 -0.92 1.83
CA CYS A 145 -17.95 -0.85 0.49
C CYS A 145 -18.57 -2.18 0.05
N GLY A 146 -17.95 -3.31 0.37
CA GLY A 146 -18.47 -4.66 0.11
C GLY A 146 -19.76 -4.93 0.86
N ILE A 147 -19.82 -4.61 2.15
CA ILE A 147 -21.04 -4.72 2.96
C ILE A 147 -22.15 -3.83 2.37
N ARG A 148 -21.83 -2.58 2.02
CA ARG A 148 -22.80 -1.66 1.40
C ARG A 148 -23.29 -2.14 0.03
N GLN A 149 -22.42 -2.74 -0.78
CA GLN A 149 -22.80 -3.35 -2.06
C GLN A 149 -23.73 -4.54 -1.86
N TYR A 150 -23.44 -5.40 -0.87
CA TYR A 150 -24.27 -6.55 -0.53
C TYR A 150 -25.67 -6.14 -0.05
N LEU A 151 -25.76 -5.05 0.72
CA LEU A 151 -27.02 -4.46 1.19
C LEU A 151 -27.74 -3.60 0.12
N GLY A 152 -27.18 -3.46 -1.10
CA GLY A 152 -27.79 -2.69 -2.19
C GLY A 152 -27.72 -1.17 -2.03
N HIS A 153 -26.83 -0.63 -1.20
CA HIS A 153 -26.70 0.81 -0.98
C HIS A 153 -25.95 1.55 -2.10
N LEU A 154 -25.30 0.83 -3.01
CA LEU A 154 -24.54 1.40 -4.13
C LEU A 154 -25.30 1.17 -5.42
N THR A 155 -25.53 2.25 -6.18
CA THR A 155 -26.24 2.18 -7.47
C THR A 155 -25.30 2.53 -8.62
N LYS A 156 -25.70 2.21 -9.86
CA LYS A 156 -24.90 2.52 -11.06
C LYS A 156 -24.60 4.02 -11.21
N GLU A 157 -25.48 4.88 -10.71
CA GLU A 157 -25.36 6.33 -10.84
C GLU A 157 -24.78 6.98 -9.56
N HIS A 158 -24.88 6.31 -8.41
CA HIS A 158 -24.53 6.88 -7.12
C HIS A 158 -23.69 5.92 -6.26
N HIS A 159 -22.37 6.01 -6.40
CA HIS A 159 -21.41 5.16 -5.67
C HIS A 159 -20.09 5.87 -5.30
N VAL A 160 -20.15 7.16 -4.94
CA VAL A 160 -18.98 7.99 -4.57
C VAL A 160 -18.12 7.37 -3.45
N GLY A 161 -18.73 6.68 -2.48
CA GLY A 161 -17.97 6.01 -1.42
C GLY A 161 -17.08 4.88 -1.95
N PHE A 162 -17.55 4.14 -2.97
CA PHE A 162 -16.74 3.13 -3.63
C PHE A 162 -15.66 3.77 -4.52
N GLU A 163 -15.97 4.86 -5.22
CA GLU A 163 -14.96 5.61 -6.00
C GLU A 163 -13.80 6.07 -5.11
N ALA A 164 -14.11 6.64 -3.94
CA ALA A 164 -13.09 7.06 -2.97
C ALA A 164 -12.25 5.88 -2.45
N ALA A 165 -12.88 4.74 -2.14
CA ALA A 165 -12.16 3.54 -1.73
C ALA A 165 -11.27 2.99 -2.85
N ALA A 166 -11.74 3.01 -4.10
CA ALA A 166 -10.97 2.57 -5.26
C ALA A 166 -9.77 3.48 -5.53
N TRP A 167 -9.93 4.81 -5.45
CA TRP A 167 -8.82 5.75 -5.58
C TRP A 167 -7.78 5.56 -4.47
N TYR A 168 -8.23 5.39 -3.22
CA TYR A 168 -7.34 5.14 -2.10
C TYR A 168 -6.59 3.81 -2.27
N TRP A 169 -7.27 2.77 -2.75
CA TRP A 169 -6.64 1.47 -3.00
C TRP A 169 -5.55 1.55 -4.09
N HIS A 170 -5.84 2.20 -5.21
CA HIS A 170 -4.82 2.42 -6.25
C HIS A 170 -3.66 3.29 -5.78
N PHE A 171 -3.91 4.28 -4.92
CA PHE A 171 -2.84 5.04 -4.26
C PHE A 171 -1.93 4.13 -3.45
N VAL A 172 -2.50 3.23 -2.63
CA VAL A 172 -1.73 2.25 -1.86
C VAL A 172 -0.94 1.32 -2.79
N ASP A 173 -1.55 0.79 -3.85
CA ASP A 173 -0.88 -0.05 -4.85
C ASP A 173 0.36 0.64 -5.45
N VAL A 174 0.19 1.89 -5.89
CA VAL A 174 1.27 2.68 -6.49
C VAL A 174 2.38 2.96 -5.49
N VAL A 175 2.03 3.34 -4.26
CA VAL A 175 3.02 3.61 -3.22
C VAL A 175 3.87 2.39 -2.92
N ARG A 176 3.32 1.17 -2.90
CA ARG A 176 4.09 -0.06 -2.61
C ARG A 176 5.29 -0.24 -3.52
N LEU A 177 5.17 0.18 -4.79
CA LEU A 177 6.24 0.04 -5.78
C LEU A 177 7.47 0.91 -5.44
N PHE A 178 7.28 2.05 -4.77
CA PHE A 178 8.38 2.96 -4.44
C PHE A 178 9.35 2.34 -3.41
N PRO A 179 8.93 1.93 -2.20
CA PRO A 179 9.81 1.23 -1.27
C PRO A 179 10.38 -0.06 -1.85
N PHE A 180 9.61 -0.82 -2.64
CA PHE A 180 10.12 -2.03 -3.28
C PHE A 180 11.33 -1.74 -4.16
N VAL A 181 11.27 -0.72 -5.03
CA VAL A 181 12.39 -0.37 -5.91
C VAL A 181 13.51 0.33 -5.15
N SER A 182 13.21 1.31 -4.29
CA SER A 182 14.26 2.11 -3.65
C SER A 182 14.89 1.46 -2.43
N ILE A 183 14.11 0.82 -1.57
CA ILE A 183 14.61 0.28 -0.30
C ILE A 183 15.02 -1.19 -0.46
N TYR A 184 14.13 -2.03 -0.99
CA TYR A 184 14.42 -3.47 -1.11
C TYR A 184 15.40 -3.76 -2.25
N TRP A 185 15.17 -3.18 -3.43
CA TRP A 185 16.00 -3.48 -4.59
C TRP A 185 17.29 -2.66 -4.62
N TRP A 186 17.20 -1.33 -4.71
CA TRP A 186 18.39 -0.48 -4.80
C TRP A 186 19.16 -0.42 -3.47
N GLY A 187 18.47 -0.27 -2.34
CA GLY A 187 19.11 -0.19 -1.02
C GLY A 187 19.77 -1.49 -0.53
N GLY A 188 19.56 -2.62 -1.22
CA GLY A 188 20.20 -3.90 -0.94
C GLY A 188 21.37 -4.26 -1.88
N ILE A 189 21.70 -3.39 -2.84
CA ILE A 189 22.86 -3.51 -3.75
C ILE A 189 24.03 -2.73 -3.17
#